data_AF-A0A445CVV3-F1
#
_entry.id   AF-A0A445CVV3-F1
#
_cell.length_a   1.000
_cell.length_b   1.000
_cell.length_c   1.000
_cell.angle_alpha   90.00
_cell.angle_beta   90.00
_cell.angle_gamma   90.00
#
_symmetry.space_group_name_H-M   'P 1'
#
loop_
_entity.id
_entity.type
_entity.pdbx_description
1 polymer ?
#
loop_
_entity_poly.entity_id
_entity_poly.type
_entity_poly.pdbx_seq_one_letter_code
_entity_poly.pdbx_strand_id
1 'polypeptide(L)'
;MGCFSRIAAQAGILAFLQFGKTVTESKKDPIKLLKLLDIFASLNKLRLDFNRLFGGAACAEIQNLTRDLIKSVIDGAAEIFWELLLQVELQRQSPPPLDGNVPRLVSFITDYCNKLLGDDYKPILTQVLIIHRSWKRQSFQEKLLVTEILNIVKAVELNLETWIKAYEDPMLMNFFAMNNHWHLYKHLKGTKLGDLLGDSWLREHENYKEYYSTIFLRESWGKLPSHLSREGLILFSGGRATARDLVKKRLKKFNEVFDEMYGKQSGWVMPERDLREKTCQLIVQAVVPVYRSYMQNYGPLVEQEASSTKYAKYTVQKLEEMLSCLYRPKPVRHASLRGRQFSGKYGNGMPDLRRTASAVV
;
A
#
# COMPACT_ATOMS: atom_id res chain seq x y z
N MET A 1 -37.94 -22.95 39.99
CA MET A 1 -36.52 -22.87 39.53
C MET A 1 -36.29 -21.97 38.29
N GLY A 2 -37.28 -21.25 37.76
CA GLY A 2 -37.11 -20.41 36.55
C GLY A 2 -36.99 -18.89 36.76
N CYS A 3 -37.04 -18.40 37.99
CA CYS A 3 -37.12 -16.95 38.27
C CYS A 3 -35.89 -16.18 37.75
N PHE A 4 -34.67 -16.66 38.07
CA PHE A 4 -33.43 -16.05 37.62
C PHE A 4 -33.31 -16.02 36.09
N SER A 5 -33.58 -17.15 35.42
CA SER A 5 -33.53 -17.26 33.95
C SER A 5 -34.47 -16.24 33.29
N ARG A 6 -35.70 -16.10 33.79
CA ARG A 6 -36.66 -15.12 33.29
C ARG A 6 -36.20 -13.68 33.50
N ILE A 7 -35.66 -13.35 34.68
CA ILE A 7 -35.13 -12.01 34.97
C ILE A 7 -33.93 -11.71 34.07
N ALA A 8 -33.01 -12.65 33.89
CA ALA A 8 -31.85 -12.47 33.03
C ALA A 8 -32.26 -12.24 31.57
N ALA A 9 -33.24 -12.99 31.07
CA ALA A 9 -33.81 -12.80 29.74
C ALA A 9 -34.45 -11.40 29.59
N GLN A 10 -35.25 -10.98 30.57
CA GLN A 10 -35.87 -9.65 30.61
C GLN A 10 -34.86 -8.51 30.74
N ALA A 11 -33.74 -8.75 31.43
CA ALA A 11 -32.64 -7.81 31.57
C ALA A 11 -31.81 -7.64 30.27
N GLY A 12 -32.12 -8.41 29.21
CA GLY A 12 -31.59 -8.19 27.88
C GLY A 12 -30.42 -9.10 27.47
N ILE A 13 -30.09 -10.14 28.24
CA ILE A 13 -28.97 -11.05 27.88
C ILE A 13 -29.17 -11.71 26.51
N LEU A 14 -30.42 -12.04 26.15
CA LEU A 14 -30.75 -12.63 24.85
C LEU A 14 -30.47 -11.65 23.71
N ALA A 15 -30.87 -10.38 23.87
CA ALA A 15 -30.60 -9.33 22.89
C ALA A 15 -29.09 -9.06 22.73
N PHE A 16 -28.33 -9.12 23.82
CA PHE A 16 -26.88 -8.98 23.79
C PHE A 16 -26.19 -10.11 23.02
N LEU A 17 -26.59 -11.36 23.25
CA LEU A 17 -26.07 -12.51 22.49
C LEU A 17 -26.45 -12.42 21.01
N GLN A 18 -27.68 -11.97 20.72
CA GLN A 18 -28.14 -11.78 19.35
C GLN A 18 -27.37 -10.67 18.62
N PHE A 19 -27.02 -9.57 19.30
CA PHE A 19 -26.15 -8.54 18.74
C PHE A 19 -24.80 -9.12 18.32
N GLY A 20 -24.17 -9.93 19.20
CA GLY A 20 -22.93 -10.63 18.87
C GLY A 20 -23.08 -11.50 17.63
N LYS A 21 -24.20 -12.22 17.50
CA LYS A 21 -24.48 -13.07 16.34
C LYS A 21 -24.62 -12.26 15.05
N THR A 22 -25.32 -11.12 15.08
CA THR A 22 -25.41 -10.22 13.92
C THR A 22 -24.04 -9.69 13.47
N VAL A 23 -23.10 -9.46 14.40
CA VAL A 23 -21.71 -9.11 14.05
C VAL A 23 -21.03 -10.28 13.31
N THR A 24 -21.27 -11.53 13.72
CA THR A 24 -20.72 -12.71 13.01
C THR A 24 -21.30 -12.90 11.61
N GLU A 25 -22.51 -12.41 11.35
CA GLU A 25 -23.22 -12.53 10.06
C GLU A 25 -22.90 -11.38 9.08
N SER A 26 -22.20 -10.33 9.53
CA SER A 26 -21.83 -9.19 8.67
C SER A 26 -20.85 -9.58 7.55
N LYS A 27 -20.59 -8.65 6.62
CA LYS A 27 -19.63 -8.85 5.53
C LYS A 27 -18.25 -9.31 6.05
N LYS A 28 -17.65 -10.30 5.38
CA LYS A 28 -16.27 -10.74 5.64
C LYS A 28 -15.30 -9.65 5.21
N ASP A 29 -14.47 -9.20 6.13
CA ASP A 29 -13.34 -8.29 5.87
C ASP A 29 -12.25 -8.48 6.95
N PRO A 30 -11.01 -8.04 6.71
CA PRO A 30 -9.94 -8.26 7.68
C PRO A 30 -10.11 -7.49 9.00
N ILE A 31 -10.79 -6.33 9.00
CA ILE A 31 -11.06 -5.60 10.25
C ILE A 31 -12.05 -6.38 11.12
N LYS A 32 -13.04 -7.02 10.49
CA LYS A 32 -13.97 -7.92 11.19
C LYS A 32 -13.24 -9.06 11.90
N LEU A 33 -12.22 -9.67 11.31
CA LEU A 33 -11.44 -10.72 11.98
C LEU A 33 -10.89 -10.23 13.32
N LEU A 34 -10.26 -9.05 13.38
CA LEU A 34 -9.78 -8.49 14.65
C LEU A 34 -10.91 -8.30 15.67
N LYS A 35 -12.09 -7.85 15.23
CA LYS A 35 -13.26 -7.70 16.10
C LYS A 35 -13.79 -9.04 16.61
N LEU A 36 -13.78 -10.09 15.79
CA LEU A 36 -14.15 -11.43 16.23
C LEU A 36 -13.15 -11.97 17.26
N LEU A 37 -11.85 -11.68 17.12
CA LEU A 37 -10.85 -12.02 18.12
C LEU A 37 -11.09 -11.28 19.44
N ASP A 38 -11.41 -9.97 19.39
CA ASP A 38 -11.76 -9.17 20.59
C ASP A 38 -12.99 -9.76 21.31
N ILE A 39 -14.02 -10.16 20.55
CA ILE A 39 -15.24 -10.81 21.08
C ILE A 39 -14.90 -12.16 21.70
N PHE A 40 -14.15 -13.01 21.00
CA PHE A 40 -13.73 -14.32 21.51
C PHE A 40 -12.95 -14.20 22.82
N ALA A 41 -12.00 -13.27 22.90
CA ALA A 41 -11.23 -13.04 24.11
C ALA A 41 -12.12 -12.61 25.29
N SER A 42 -13.10 -11.74 25.03
CA SER A 42 -14.07 -11.30 26.03
C SER A 42 -14.94 -12.47 26.53
N LEU A 43 -15.46 -13.29 25.62
CA LEU A 43 -16.26 -14.48 25.95
C LEU A 43 -15.45 -15.53 26.71
N ASN A 44 -14.19 -15.76 26.30
CA ASN A 44 -13.32 -16.74 26.94
C ASN A 44 -12.94 -16.30 28.37
N LYS A 45 -12.69 -15.01 28.59
CA LYS A 45 -12.42 -14.44 29.92
C LYS A 45 -13.60 -14.63 30.88
N LEU A 46 -14.82 -14.48 30.39
CA LEU A 46 -16.05 -14.58 31.20
C LEU A 46 -16.61 -16.01 31.30
N ARG A 47 -15.96 -17.00 30.70
CA ARG A 47 -16.50 -18.36 30.55
C ARG A 47 -16.88 -19.02 31.88
N LEU A 48 -16.03 -18.92 32.91
CA LEU A 48 -16.29 -19.56 34.20
C LEU A 48 -17.47 -18.91 34.93
N ASP A 49 -17.54 -17.58 34.92
CA ASP A 49 -18.67 -16.84 35.50
C ASP A 49 -19.97 -17.15 34.76
N PHE A 50 -19.92 -17.22 33.44
CA PHE A 50 -21.08 -17.58 32.63
C PHE A 50 -21.59 -18.98 32.97
N ASN A 51 -20.70 -19.97 33.09
CA ASN A 51 -21.07 -21.32 33.48
C ASN A 51 -21.63 -21.39 34.90
N ARG A 52 -21.08 -20.60 35.84
CA ARG A 52 -21.57 -20.50 37.21
C ARG A 52 -22.98 -19.91 37.28
N LEU A 53 -23.25 -18.85 36.51
CA LEU A 53 -24.53 -18.14 36.54
C LEU A 53 -25.63 -18.88 35.74
N PHE A 54 -25.28 -19.40 34.57
CA PHE A 54 -26.25 -19.91 33.61
C PHE A 54 -26.17 -21.43 33.40
N GLY A 55 -25.37 -22.17 34.17
CA GLY A 55 -25.18 -23.61 33.98
C GLY A 55 -26.40 -24.49 34.33
N GLY A 56 -27.39 -23.94 35.05
CA GLY A 56 -28.60 -24.68 35.41
C GLY A 56 -29.54 -24.93 34.22
N ALA A 57 -30.28 -26.05 34.24
CA ALA A 57 -31.19 -26.46 33.17
C ALA A 57 -32.25 -25.40 32.79
N ALA A 58 -32.66 -24.55 33.73
CA ALA A 58 -33.60 -23.45 33.48
C ALA A 58 -33.05 -22.35 32.55
N CYS A 59 -31.73 -22.30 32.33
CA CYS A 59 -31.07 -21.33 31.46
C CYS A 59 -30.66 -21.94 30.10
N ALA A 60 -31.26 -23.06 29.69
CA ALA A 60 -30.88 -23.79 28.48
C ALA A 60 -30.89 -22.93 27.20
N GLU A 61 -31.84 -22.01 27.05
CA GLU A 61 -31.90 -21.08 25.91
C GLU A 61 -30.66 -20.17 25.86
N ILE A 62 -30.31 -19.55 27.00
CA ILE A 62 -29.14 -18.68 27.14
C ILE A 62 -27.84 -19.47 26.86
N GLN A 63 -27.75 -20.70 27.37
CA GLN A 63 -26.61 -21.59 27.12
C GLN A 63 -26.48 -21.93 25.62
N ASN A 64 -27.59 -22.26 24.96
CA ASN A 64 -27.62 -22.59 23.54
C ASN A 64 -27.18 -21.40 22.68
N LEU A 65 -27.77 -20.21 22.90
CA LEU A 65 -27.39 -19.00 22.16
C LEU A 65 -25.93 -18.61 22.37
N THR A 66 -25.41 -18.81 23.58
CA THR A 66 -23.99 -18.53 23.89
C THR A 66 -23.06 -19.50 23.16
N ARG A 67 -23.39 -20.79 23.16
CA ARG A 67 -22.63 -21.80 22.40
C ARG A 67 -22.66 -21.49 20.91
N ASP A 68 -23.82 -21.11 20.37
CA ASP A 68 -23.98 -20.76 18.96
C ASP A 68 -23.17 -19.51 18.60
N LEU A 69 -23.19 -18.47 19.46
CA LEU A 69 -22.35 -17.28 19.30
C LEU A 69 -20.86 -17.63 19.29
N ILE A 70 -20.38 -18.40 20.28
CA ILE A 70 -18.97 -18.82 20.36
C ILE A 70 -18.58 -19.58 19.09
N LYS A 71 -19.47 -20.47 18.62
CA LYS A 71 -19.26 -21.19 17.37
C LYS A 71 -19.12 -20.26 16.18
N SER A 72 -20.07 -19.36 15.97
CA SER A 72 -20.06 -18.42 14.85
C SER A 72 -18.87 -17.45 14.89
N VAL A 73 -18.42 -17.03 16.08
CA VAL A 73 -17.22 -16.21 16.24
C VAL A 73 -15.95 -16.97 15.81
N ILE A 74 -15.81 -18.22 16.24
CA ILE A 74 -14.65 -19.05 15.91
C ILE A 74 -14.63 -19.41 14.43
N ASP A 75 -15.77 -19.87 13.89
CA ASP A 75 -15.90 -20.20 12.47
C ASP A 75 -15.62 -18.97 11.60
N GLY A 76 -16.26 -17.83 11.90
CA GLY A 76 -16.06 -16.59 11.15
C GLY A 76 -14.63 -16.05 11.19
N ALA A 77 -13.97 -16.11 12.36
CA ALA A 77 -12.58 -15.67 12.47
C ALA A 77 -11.64 -16.59 11.70
N ALA A 78 -11.81 -17.91 11.81
CA ALA A 78 -11.00 -18.88 11.09
C ALA A 78 -11.19 -18.75 9.57
N GLU A 79 -12.44 -18.64 9.10
CA GLU A 79 -12.74 -18.48 7.67
C GLU A 79 -12.08 -17.23 7.08
N ILE A 80 -12.21 -16.07 7.73
CA ILE A 80 -11.58 -14.83 7.23
C ILE A 80 -10.06 -14.98 7.18
N PHE A 81 -9.44 -15.63 8.18
CA PHE A 81 -8.00 -15.86 8.18
C PHE A 81 -7.55 -16.76 7.02
N TRP A 82 -8.24 -17.88 6.79
CA TRP A 82 -7.90 -18.82 5.71
C TRP A 82 -8.21 -18.27 4.30
N GLU A 83 -9.20 -17.39 4.17
CA GLU A 83 -9.51 -16.74 2.89
C GLU A 83 -8.53 -15.60 2.55
N LEU A 84 -7.77 -15.09 3.54
CA LEU A 84 -6.93 -13.90 3.36
C LEU A 84 -5.87 -14.06 2.26
N LEU A 85 -5.20 -15.21 2.20
CA LEU A 85 -4.22 -15.50 1.15
C LEU A 85 -4.83 -15.36 -0.24
N LEU A 86 -5.96 -16.03 -0.47
CA LEU A 86 -6.66 -15.98 -1.75
C LEU A 86 -7.13 -14.56 -2.08
N GLN A 87 -7.60 -13.80 -1.09
CA GLN A 87 -7.98 -12.39 -1.31
C GLN A 87 -6.80 -11.51 -1.72
N VAL A 88 -5.61 -11.75 -1.15
CA VAL A 88 -4.37 -11.05 -1.54
C VAL A 88 -3.96 -11.45 -2.95
N GLU A 89 -3.97 -12.72 -3.29
CA GLU A 89 -3.62 -13.21 -4.64
C GLU A 89 -4.54 -12.61 -5.72
N LEU A 90 -5.85 -12.51 -5.46
CA LEU A 90 -6.80 -11.93 -6.40
C LEU A 90 -6.52 -10.48 -6.75
N GLN A 91 -5.86 -9.71 -5.87
CA GLN A 91 -5.52 -8.32 -6.15
C GLN A 91 -4.51 -8.17 -7.30
N ARG A 92 -3.77 -9.22 -7.65
CA ARG A 92 -2.78 -9.23 -8.75
C ARG A 92 -3.34 -8.74 -10.08
N GLN A 93 -4.63 -8.96 -10.32
CA GLN A 93 -5.31 -8.57 -11.56
C GLN A 93 -5.57 -7.05 -11.63
N SER A 94 -5.41 -6.32 -10.53
CA SER A 94 -5.57 -4.87 -10.52
C SER A 94 -4.39 -4.20 -11.21
N PRO A 95 -4.61 -3.11 -11.99
CA PRO A 95 -3.52 -2.37 -12.60
C PRO A 95 -2.64 -1.69 -11.53
N PRO A 96 -1.32 -1.55 -11.78
CA PRO A 96 -0.45 -0.85 -10.86
C PRO A 96 -0.71 0.67 -10.86
N PRO A 97 -0.31 1.40 -9.80
CA PRO A 97 -0.53 2.85 -9.72
C PRO A 97 0.19 3.64 -10.82
N LEU A 98 -0.54 4.44 -11.59
CA LEU A 98 0.05 5.22 -12.70
C LEU A 98 1.12 6.24 -12.27
N ASP A 99 1.17 6.60 -10.98
CA ASP A 99 2.12 7.52 -10.37
C ASP A 99 3.34 6.81 -9.75
N GLY A 100 3.44 5.48 -9.86
CA GLY A 100 4.53 4.70 -9.29
C GLY A 100 4.52 4.61 -7.76
N ASN A 101 3.39 4.96 -7.13
CA ASN A 101 3.22 4.91 -5.68
C ASN A 101 3.16 3.46 -5.15
N VAL A 102 3.33 3.28 -3.84
CA VAL A 102 3.17 2.00 -3.16
C VAL A 102 1.68 1.62 -3.16
N PRO A 103 1.27 0.44 -3.66
CA PRO A 103 -0.12 -0.01 -3.61
C PRO A 103 -0.58 -0.15 -2.16
N ARG A 104 -1.79 0.36 -1.84
CA ARG A 104 -2.36 0.26 -0.49
C ARG A 104 -2.42 -1.16 0.07
N LEU A 105 -2.54 -2.16 -0.82
CA LEU A 105 -2.52 -3.57 -0.43
C LEU A 105 -1.23 -3.93 0.30
N VAL A 106 -0.08 -3.46 -0.20
CA VAL A 106 1.24 -3.80 0.35
C VAL A 106 1.32 -3.35 1.79
N SER A 107 1.11 -2.04 2.03
CA SER A 107 1.13 -1.47 3.38
C SER A 107 0.07 -2.10 4.30
N PHE A 108 -1.16 -2.26 3.79
CA PHE A 108 -2.24 -2.83 4.59
C PHE A 108 -1.92 -4.26 5.05
N ILE A 109 -1.46 -5.12 4.15
CA ILE A 109 -1.21 -6.53 4.47
C ILE A 109 0.01 -6.67 5.39
N THR A 110 1.09 -5.92 5.17
CA THR A 110 2.25 -5.96 6.06
C THR A 110 1.89 -5.52 7.48
N ASP A 111 1.14 -4.41 7.61
CA ASP A 111 0.70 -3.89 8.90
C ASP A 111 -0.28 -4.86 9.59
N TYR A 112 -1.19 -5.42 8.80
CA TYR A 112 -2.19 -6.36 9.29
C TYR A 112 -1.55 -7.67 9.79
N CYS A 113 -0.63 -8.25 9.02
CA CYS A 113 0.13 -9.43 9.44
C CYS A 113 0.99 -9.15 10.68
N ASN A 114 1.64 -7.98 10.75
CA ASN A 114 2.34 -7.53 11.96
C ASN A 114 1.40 -7.50 13.18
N LYS A 115 0.19 -6.96 13.00
CA LYS A 115 -0.82 -6.90 14.07
C LYS A 115 -1.28 -8.29 14.51
N LEU A 116 -1.50 -9.22 13.58
CA LEU A 116 -1.85 -10.62 13.89
C LEU A 116 -0.72 -11.37 14.61
N LEU A 117 0.54 -11.05 14.32
CA LEU A 117 1.71 -11.59 15.04
C LEU A 117 1.97 -10.90 16.39
N GLY A 118 1.32 -9.77 16.65
CA GLY A 118 1.43 -9.00 17.89
C GLY A 118 1.02 -9.81 19.13
N ASP A 119 1.51 -9.40 20.30
CA ASP A 119 1.20 -10.10 21.57
C ASP A 119 -0.29 -10.07 21.91
N ASP A 120 -0.99 -9.03 21.45
CA ASP A 120 -2.43 -8.89 21.66
C ASP A 120 -3.24 -9.94 20.89
N TYR A 121 -2.90 -10.22 19.62
CA TYR A 121 -3.74 -11.04 18.74
C TYR A 121 -3.20 -12.45 18.49
N LYS A 122 -1.87 -12.67 18.50
CA LYS A 122 -1.29 -13.97 18.17
C LYS A 122 -1.79 -15.10 19.09
N PRO A 123 -1.83 -14.94 20.44
CA PRO A 123 -2.32 -15.99 21.32
C PRO A 123 -3.80 -16.30 21.10
N ILE A 124 -4.61 -15.25 20.90
CA ILE A 124 -6.06 -15.35 20.70
C ILE A 124 -6.35 -16.07 19.38
N LEU A 125 -5.72 -15.63 18.29
CA LEU A 125 -5.88 -16.25 16.97
C LEU A 125 -5.42 -17.71 16.99
N THR A 126 -4.27 -18.01 17.62
CA THR A 126 -3.79 -19.38 17.80
C THR A 126 -4.83 -20.25 18.51
N GLN A 127 -5.41 -19.77 19.61
CA GLN A 127 -6.44 -20.50 20.34
C GLN A 127 -7.69 -20.74 19.49
N VAL A 128 -8.16 -19.72 18.76
CA VAL A 128 -9.31 -19.83 17.84
C VAL A 128 -9.06 -20.90 16.78
N LEU A 129 -7.88 -20.89 16.15
CA LEU A 129 -7.52 -21.85 15.10
C LEU A 129 -7.39 -23.29 15.64
N ILE A 130 -6.85 -23.46 16.85
CA ILE A 130 -6.81 -24.76 17.54
C ILE A 130 -8.22 -25.30 17.73
N ILE A 131 -9.13 -24.49 18.28
CA ILE A 131 -10.51 -24.90 18.56
C ILE A 131 -11.23 -25.25 17.24
N HIS A 132 -11.17 -24.37 16.25
CA HIS A 132 -11.81 -24.59 14.94
C HIS A 132 -11.32 -25.88 14.28
N ARG A 133 -10.01 -26.16 14.29
CA ARG A 133 -9.48 -27.42 13.74
C ARG A 133 -9.88 -28.65 14.55
N SER A 134 -9.95 -28.53 15.88
CA SER A 134 -10.42 -29.63 16.73
C SER A 134 -11.85 -30.04 16.37
N TRP A 135 -12.73 -29.08 16.05
CA TRP A 135 -14.09 -29.34 15.57
C TRP A 135 -14.11 -30.09 14.24
N LYS A 136 -13.12 -29.82 13.37
CA LYS A 136 -12.91 -30.51 12.10
C LYS A 136 -12.10 -31.82 12.23
N ARG A 137 -11.79 -32.27 13.45
CA ARG A 137 -10.96 -33.45 13.74
C ARG A 137 -9.56 -33.40 13.09
N GLN A 138 -9.00 -32.20 12.99
CA GLN A 138 -7.67 -31.95 12.44
C GLN A 138 -6.71 -31.54 13.55
N SER A 139 -5.44 -31.95 13.44
CA SER A 139 -4.39 -31.45 14.34
C SER A 139 -4.01 -30.02 13.94
N PHE A 140 -3.67 -29.22 14.95
CA PHE A 140 -3.09 -27.89 14.77
C PHE A 140 -1.68 -27.87 15.33
N GLN A 141 -0.76 -27.32 14.53
CA GLN A 141 0.59 -26.96 14.95
C GLN A 141 0.70 -25.45 14.84
N GLU A 142 1.25 -24.76 15.85
CA GLU A 142 1.42 -23.29 15.83
C GLU A 142 2.17 -22.81 14.58
N LYS A 143 3.09 -23.66 14.07
CA LYS A 143 3.79 -23.46 12.80
C LYS A 143 2.86 -23.18 11.61
N LEU A 144 1.60 -23.63 11.63
CA LEU A 144 0.63 -23.39 10.57
C LEU A 144 0.27 -21.91 10.43
N LEU A 145 0.08 -21.19 11.55
CA LEU A 145 -0.21 -19.76 11.52
C LEU A 145 0.95 -18.99 10.90
N VAL A 146 2.17 -19.33 11.32
CA VAL A 146 3.40 -18.75 10.80
C VAL A 146 3.56 -19.03 9.31
N THR A 147 3.37 -20.29 8.88
CA THR A 147 3.43 -20.69 7.47
C THR A 147 2.41 -19.91 6.63
N GLU A 148 1.18 -19.76 7.11
CA GLU A 148 0.14 -19.04 6.37
C GLU A 148 0.47 -17.55 6.21
N ILE A 149 0.98 -16.91 7.27
CA ILE A 149 1.43 -15.51 7.19
C ILE A 149 2.60 -15.35 6.22
N LEU A 150 3.55 -16.28 6.22
CA LEU A 150 4.64 -16.28 5.23
C LEU A 150 4.11 -16.47 3.79
N ASN A 151 3.10 -17.30 3.58
CA ASN A 151 2.46 -17.46 2.27
C ASN A 151 1.75 -16.16 1.82
N ILE A 152 1.10 -15.45 2.75
CA ILE A 152 0.48 -14.15 2.47
C ILE A 152 1.53 -13.13 2.03
N VAL A 153 2.68 -13.06 2.71
CA VAL A 153 3.78 -12.16 2.29
C VAL A 153 4.31 -12.55 0.91
N LYS A 154 4.51 -13.84 0.64
CA LYS A 154 4.90 -14.32 -0.71
C LYS A 154 3.89 -13.92 -1.78
N ALA A 155 2.59 -13.97 -1.48
CA ALA A 155 1.56 -13.50 -2.40
C ALA A 155 1.67 -11.98 -2.67
N VAL A 156 2.03 -11.18 -1.66
CA VAL A 156 2.33 -9.74 -1.85
C VAL A 156 3.55 -9.56 -2.77
N GLU A 157 4.63 -10.32 -2.57
CA GLU A 157 5.82 -10.27 -3.42
C GLU A 157 5.52 -10.63 -4.88
N LEU A 158 4.78 -11.72 -5.11
CA LEU A 158 4.36 -12.13 -6.45
C LEU A 158 3.46 -11.08 -7.13
N ASN A 159 2.61 -10.41 -6.36
CA ASN A 159 1.80 -9.32 -6.88
C ASN A 159 2.67 -8.13 -7.27
N LEU A 160 3.63 -7.75 -6.43
CA LEU A 160 4.61 -6.69 -6.72
C LEU A 160 5.40 -6.98 -7.99
N GLU A 161 5.94 -8.19 -8.15
CA GLU A 161 6.66 -8.58 -9.36
C GLU A 161 5.79 -8.46 -10.63
N THR A 162 4.53 -8.89 -10.54
CA THR A 162 3.58 -8.79 -11.64
C THR A 162 3.32 -7.32 -12.00
N TRP A 163 3.14 -6.47 -10.99
CA TRP A 163 2.91 -5.04 -11.17
C TRP A 163 4.13 -4.29 -11.71
N ILE A 164 5.34 -4.66 -11.28
CA ILE A 164 6.58 -4.12 -11.84
C ILE A 164 6.62 -4.42 -13.35
N LYS A 165 6.39 -5.68 -13.75
CA LYS A 165 6.43 -6.11 -15.16
C LYS A 165 5.30 -5.53 -16.02
N ALA A 166 4.24 -5.00 -15.41
CA ALA A 166 3.09 -4.44 -16.12
C ALA A 166 3.29 -3.00 -16.62
N TYR A 167 4.34 -2.30 -16.19
CA TYR A 167 4.64 -0.96 -16.70
C TYR A 167 5.30 -1.02 -18.08
N GLU A 168 4.72 -0.31 -19.04
CA GLU A 168 5.32 -0.13 -20.37
C GLU A 168 6.54 0.79 -20.33
N ASP A 169 6.50 1.82 -19.47
CA ASP A 169 7.61 2.76 -19.30
C ASP A 169 8.67 2.18 -18.36
N PRO A 170 9.88 1.84 -18.87
CA PRO A 170 10.93 1.25 -18.03
C PRO A 170 11.36 2.20 -16.90
N MET A 171 11.27 3.52 -17.09
CA MET A 171 11.66 4.49 -16.08
C MET A 171 10.69 4.47 -14.90
N LEU A 172 9.38 4.46 -15.18
CA LEU A 172 8.33 4.33 -14.17
C LEU A 172 8.36 2.95 -13.49
N MET A 173 8.67 1.89 -14.24
CA MET A 173 8.90 0.55 -13.69
C MET A 173 9.98 0.58 -12.59
N ASN A 174 11.17 1.12 -12.91
CA ASN A 174 12.28 1.20 -11.95
C ASN A 174 11.92 2.11 -10.75
N PHE A 175 11.20 3.21 -11.00
CA PHE A 175 10.74 4.11 -9.95
C PHE A 175 9.75 3.43 -8.99
N PHE A 176 8.76 2.71 -9.52
CA PHE A 176 7.81 1.93 -8.73
C PHE A 176 8.49 0.82 -7.94
N ALA A 177 9.41 0.07 -8.56
CA ALA A 177 10.15 -0.98 -7.88
C ALA A 177 10.98 -0.43 -6.71
N MET A 178 11.73 0.65 -6.93
CA MET A 178 12.49 1.35 -5.89
C MET A 178 11.61 1.76 -4.70
N ASN A 179 10.43 2.33 -4.96
CA ASN A 179 9.48 2.72 -3.91
C ASN A 179 9.00 1.53 -3.07
N ASN A 180 8.60 0.44 -3.71
CA ASN A 180 8.02 -0.72 -3.03
C ASN A 180 9.08 -1.51 -2.24
N HIS A 181 10.27 -1.71 -2.81
CA HIS A 181 11.36 -2.37 -2.09
C HIS A 181 11.81 -1.56 -0.87
N TRP A 182 11.89 -0.23 -0.99
CA TRP A 182 12.19 0.61 0.17
C TRP A 182 11.11 0.54 1.24
N HIS A 183 9.84 0.59 0.82
CA HIS A 183 8.71 0.52 1.74
C HIS A 183 8.71 -0.78 2.53
N LEU A 184 8.87 -1.92 1.86
CA LEU A 184 8.95 -3.24 2.51
C LEU A 184 10.11 -3.30 3.52
N TYR A 185 11.32 -2.91 3.12
CA TYR A 185 12.46 -2.88 4.04
C TYR A 185 12.18 -2.01 5.27
N LYS A 186 11.74 -0.77 5.05
CA LYS A 186 11.61 0.24 6.10
C LYS A 186 10.50 -0.08 7.10
N HIS A 187 9.36 -0.57 6.64
CA HIS A 187 8.19 -0.83 7.50
C HIS A 187 8.18 -2.23 8.12
N LEU A 188 9.02 -3.15 7.65
CA LEU A 188 9.17 -4.47 8.25
C LEU A 188 10.39 -4.56 9.18
N LYS A 189 11.42 -3.73 8.99
CA LYS A 189 12.59 -3.73 9.86
C LYS A 189 12.21 -3.43 11.31
N GLY A 190 12.56 -4.34 12.23
CA GLY A 190 12.25 -4.22 13.66
C GLY A 190 10.81 -4.54 14.03
N THR A 191 10.03 -5.13 13.12
CA THR A 191 8.69 -5.66 13.43
C THR A 191 8.72 -7.17 13.56
N LYS A 192 7.71 -7.75 14.22
CA LYS A 192 7.60 -9.21 14.36
C LYS A 192 7.54 -9.95 13.03
N LEU A 193 6.91 -9.35 12.02
CA LEU A 193 6.91 -9.90 10.67
C LEU A 193 8.30 -9.82 10.03
N GLY A 194 9.03 -8.71 10.19
CA GLY A 194 10.40 -8.60 9.72
C GLY A 194 11.34 -9.61 10.38
N ASP A 195 11.24 -9.79 11.70
CA ASP A 195 12.00 -10.80 12.44
C ASP A 195 11.70 -12.22 11.93
N LEU A 196 10.43 -12.48 11.58
CA LEU A 196 9.99 -13.76 11.03
C LEU A 196 10.52 -14.00 9.60
N LEU A 197 10.58 -12.96 8.76
CA LEU A 197 11.12 -13.03 7.40
C LEU A 197 12.65 -13.13 7.41
N GLY A 198 13.29 -12.52 8.40
CA GLY A 198 14.72 -12.57 8.66
C GLY A 198 15.55 -11.51 7.93
N ASP A 199 16.74 -11.24 8.47
CA ASP A 199 17.66 -10.21 7.98
C ASP A 199 18.12 -10.41 6.54
N SER A 200 18.15 -11.66 6.05
CA SER A 200 18.49 -11.94 4.65
C SER A 200 17.46 -11.34 3.70
N TRP A 201 16.18 -11.55 3.99
CA TRP A 201 15.07 -11.05 3.18
C TRP A 201 15.03 -9.51 3.21
N LEU A 202 15.19 -8.91 4.40
CA LEU A 202 15.23 -7.45 4.53
C LEU A 202 16.38 -6.84 3.71
N ARG A 203 17.59 -7.40 3.82
CA ARG A 203 18.75 -6.94 3.04
C ARG A 203 18.55 -7.09 1.54
N GLU A 204 17.84 -8.12 1.11
CA GLU A 204 17.51 -8.32 -0.30
C GLU A 204 16.65 -7.16 -0.85
N HIS A 205 15.62 -6.74 -0.12
CA HIS A 205 14.82 -5.57 -0.47
C HIS A 205 15.63 -4.27 -0.46
N GLU A 206 16.55 -4.09 0.49
CA GLU A 206 17.47 -2.96 0.48
C GLU A 206 18.38 -2.94 -0.76
N ASN A 207 18.91 -4.10 -1.16
CA ASN A 207 19.73 -4.25 -2.36
C ASN A 207 18.93 -4.01 -3.65
N TYR A 208 17.71 -4.54 -3.76
CA TYR A 208 16.82 -4.27 -4.90
C TYR A 208 16.52 -2.78 -5.03
N LYS A 209 16.27 -2.09 -3.91
CA LYS A 209 16.09 -0.64 -3.93
C LYS A 209 17.29 0.08 -4.51
N GLU A 210 18.52 -0.26 -4.10
CA GLU A 210 19.73 0.39 -4.63
C GLU A 210 19.95 0.06 -6.12
N TYR A 211 19.66 -1.17 -6.53
CA TYR A 211 19.69 -1.58 -7.94
C TYR A 211 18.74 -0.73 -8.81
N TYR A 212 17.46 -0.68 -8.44
CA TYR A 212 16.45 0.07 -9.19
C TYR A 212 16.69 1.58 -9.15
N SER A 213 17.15 2.11 -8.02
CA SER A 213 17.56 3.52 -7.87
C SER A 213 18.68 3.88 -8.84
N THR A 214 19.71 3.04 -8.95
CA THR A 214 20.85 3.28 -9.83
C THR A 214 20.43 3.34 -11.30
N ILE A 215 19.60 2.39 -11.74
CA ILE A 215 19.09 2.36 -13.11
C ILE A 215 18.19 3.57 -13.36
N PHE A 216 17.25 3.85 -12.45
CA PHE A 216 16.35 4.99 -12.56
C PHE A 216 17.13 6.30 -12.72
N LEU A 217 18.09 6.59 -11.83
CA LEU A 217 18.88 7.82 -11.87
C LEU A 217 19.71 7.94 -13.14
N ARG A 218 20.32 6.84 -13.60
CA ARG A 218 21.14 6.81 -14.82
C ARG A 218 20.31 7.06 -16.08
N GLU A 219 19.17 6.39 -16.21
CA GLU A 219 18.33 6.47 -17.41
C GLU A 219 17.45 7.72 -17.44
N SER A 220 17.19 8.35 -16.29
CA SER A 220 16.50 9.64 -16.19
C SER A 220 17.50 10.81 -16.28
N TRP A 221 17.89 11.35 -15.13
CA TRP A 221 18.62 12.60 -15.04
C TRP A 221 20.11 12.47 -15.37
N GLY A 222 20.67 11.25 -15.33
CA GLY A 222 22.10 11.00 -15.56
C GLY A 222 22.61 11.38 -16.95
N LYS A 223 21.75 11.34 -17.98
CA LYS A 223 22.13 11.71 -19.36
C LYS A 223 22.04 13.21 -19.63
N LEU A 224 21.25 13.93 -18.85
CA LEU A 224 20.96 15.34 -19.09
C LEU A 224 22.22 16.24 -19.12
N PRO A 225 23.20 16.09 -18.21
CA PRO A 225 24.42 16.90 -18.22
C PRO A 225 25.26 16.77 -19.51
N SER A 226 25.19 15.61 -20.20
CA SER A 226 25.99 15.36 -21.41
C SER A 226 25.63 16.32 -22.57
N HIS A 227 24.43 16.88 -22.56
CA HIS A 227 24.00 17.87 -23.55
C HIS A 227 24.72 19.22 -23.41
N LEU A 228 25.39 19.46 -22.28
CA LEU A 228 26.16 20.66 -21.97
C LEU A 228 27.68 20.42 -22.05
N SER A 229 28.13 19.61 -23.03
CA SER A 229 29.55 19.39 -23.27
C SER A 229 30.31 20.70 -23.56
N ARG A 230 31.59 20.74 -23.19
CA ARG A 230 32.52 21.85 -23.52
C ARG A 230 33.28 21.59 -24.82
N GLU A 231 33.22 20.39 -25.38
CA GLU A 231 33.94 20.02 -26.60
C GLU A 231 33.53 20.93 -27.77
N GLY A 232 34.49 21.34 -28.60
CA GLY A 232 34.25 22.26 -29.71
C GLY A 232 34.00 23.73 -29.32
N LEU A 233 33.94 24.08 -28.02
CA LEU A 233 33.90 25.48 -27.55
C LEU A 233 35.28 25.99 -27.11
N ILE A 234 36.24 25.08 -26.84
CA ILE A 234 37.58 25.38 -26.32
C ILE A 234 38.51 25.90 -27.44
N LEU A 235 38.30 25.45 -28.69
CA LEU A 235 38.94 26.04 -29.86
C LEU A 235 37.95 27.02 -30.49
N PHE A 236 38.11 28.32 -30.21
CA PHE A 236 37.39 29.39 -30.93
C PHE A 236 37.85 29.53 -32.40
N SER A 237 38.23 28.43 -33.05
CA SER A 237 38.74 28.39 -34.43
C SER A 237 37.72 28.89 -35.46
N GLY A 238 36.43 29.02 -35.09
CA GLY A 238 35.36 29.59 -35.92
C GLY A 238 34.81 30.96 -35.45
N GLY A 239 35.41 31.61 -34.45
CA GLY A 239 34.98 32.92 -33.93
C GLY A 239 33.74 32.91 -33.00
N ARG A 240 33.42 34.09 -32.42
CA ARG A 240 32.36 34.25 -31.40
C ARG A 240 30.95 33.86 -31.88
N ALA A 241 30.63 34.09 -33.16
CA ALA A 241 29.32 33.75 -33.71
C ALA A 241 29.08 32.23 -33.75
N THR A 242 30.06 31.47 -34.23
CA THR A 242 30.02 30.00 -34.28
C THR A 242 29.91 29.37 -32.90
N ALA A 243 30.69 29.89 -31.92
CA ALA A 243 30.60 29.44 -30.53
C ALA A 243 29.21 29.73 -29.94
N ARG A 244 28.65 30.91 -30.20
CA ARG A 244 27.30 31.29 -29.75
C ARG A 244 26.22 30.36 -30.31
N ASP A 245 26.27 30.03 -31.61
CA ASP A 245 25.27 29.15 -32.23
C ASP A 245 25.33 27.72 -31.66
N LEU A 246 26.54 27.22 -31.38
CA LEU A 246 26.73 25.93 -30.71
C LEU A 246 26.17 25.94 -29.28
N VAL A 247 26.40 27.02 -28.52
CA VAL A 247 25.82 27.21 -27.17
C VAL A 247 24.29 27.22 -27.22
N LYS A 248 23.70 27.98 -28.15
CA LYS A 248 22.24 28.02 -28.38
C LYS A 248 21.69 26.62 -28.68
N LYS A 249 22.36 25.84 -29.54
CA LYS A 249 21.95 24.47 -29.89
C LYS A 249 21.97 23.54 -28.68
N ARG A 250 23.02 23.60 -27.86
CA ARG A 250 23.17 22.78 -26.65
C ARG A 250 22.14 23.13 -25.59
N LEU A 251 21.96 24.41 -25.28
CA LEU A 251 20.96 24.88 -24.31
C LEU A 251 19.54 24.53 -24.75
N LYS A 252 19.23 24.69 -26.04
CA LYS A 252 17.93 24.28 -26.59
C LYS A 252 17.68 22.79 -26.37
N LYS A 253 18.66 21.94 -26.70
CA LYS A 253 18.53 20.49 -26.51
C LYS A 253 18.41 20.10 -25.04
N PHE A 254 19.19 20.74 -24.16
CA PHE A 254 19.08 20.55 -22.71
C PHE A 254 17.67 20.91 -22.20
N ASN A 255 17.15 22.09 -22.59
CA ASN A 255 15.82 22.54 -22.16
C ASN A 255 14.72 21.58 -22.64
N GLU A 256 14.78 21.13 -23.90
CA GLU A 256 13.82 20.15 -24.46
C GLU A 256 13.81 18.84 -23.66
N VAL A 257 14.99 18.26 -23.40
CA VAL A 257 15.11 16.99 -22.67
C VAL A 257 14.73 17.15 -21.19
N PHE A 258 15.08 18.28 -20.57
CA PHE A 258 14.66 18.60 -19.21
C PHE A 258 13.14 18.74 -19.10
N ASP A 259 12.52 19.50 -20.01
CA ASP A 259 11.07 19.73 -20.03
C ASP A 259 10.28 18.44 -20.21
N GLU A 260 10.73 17.58 -21.12
CA GLU A 260 10.12 16.27 -21.37
C GLU A 260 10.18 15.39 -20.10
N MET A 261 11.36 15.25 -19.49
CA MET A 261 11.52 14.46 -18.27
C MET A 261 10.74 15.03 -17.10
N TYR A 262 10.82 16.34 -16.88
CA TYR A 262 10.11 17.00 -15.79
C TYR A 262 8.59 16.87 -15.98
N GLY A 263 8.08 17.07 -17.21
CA GLY A 263 6.68 16.87 -17.55
C GLY A 263 6.21 15.46 -17.21
N LYS A 264 6.98 14.44 -17.61
CA LYS A 264 6.68 13.02 -17.38
C LYS A 264 6.70 12.66 -15.88
N GLN A 265 7.72 13.12 -15.15
CA GLN A 265 7.99 12.69 -13.78
C GLN A 265 7.33 13.54 -12.70
N SER A 266 6.87 14.76 -13.03
CA SER A 266 6.22 15.66 -12.06
C SER A 266 4.92 15.10 -11.46
N GLY A 267 4.30 14.12 -12.14
CA GLY A 267 3.12 13.40 -11.65
C GLY A 267 3.42 12.21 -10.76
N TRP A 268 4.67 11.75 -10.69
CA TRP A 268 5.04 10.55 -9.94
C TRP A 268 5.16 10.84 -8.45
N VAL A 269 4.95 9.82 -7.63
CA VAL A 269 4.89 9.98 -6.17
C VAL A 269 5.87 9.02 -5.50
N MET A 270 6.73 9.59 -4.67
CA MET A 270 7.60 8.84 -3.77
C MET A 270 7.14 9.09 -2.32
N PRO A 271 6.42 8.16 -1.69
CA PRO A 271 5.82 8.38 -0.37
C PRO A 271 6.87 8.62 0.70
N GLU A 272 7.90 7.78 0.71
CA GLU A 272 8.94 7.78 1.73
C GLU A 272 9.82 9.03 1.62
N ARG A 273 9.81 9.82 2.69
CA ARG A 273 10.45 11.13 2.73
C ARG A 273 11.96 11.07 2.56
N ASP A 274 12.60 10.15 3.26
CA ASP A 274 14.04 9.91 3.24
C ASP A 274 14.54 9.48 1.86
N LEU A 275 13.83 8.53 1.22
CA LEU A 275 14.13 8.14 -0.15
C LEU A 275 13.96 9.32 -1.10
N ARG A 276 12.86 10.08 -0.96
CA ARG A 276 12.58 11.24 -1.82
C ARG A 276 13.64 12.32 -1.71
N GLU A 277 14.03 12.67 -0.49
CA GLU A 277 15.08 13.66 -0.24
C GLU A 277 16.42 13.18 -0.82
N LYS A 278 16.81 11.92 -0.58
CA LYS A 278 18.04 11.33 -1.15
C LYS A 278 18.02 11.34 -2.68
N THR A 279 16.94 10.89 -3.31
CA THR A 279 16.81 10.85 -4.78
C THR A 279 16.85 12.26 -5.38
N CYS A 280 16.10 13.22 -4.83
CA CYS A 280 16.12 14.60 -5.32
C CYS A 280 17.51 15.24 -5.15
N GLN A 281 18.18 14.99 -4.02
CA GLN A 281 19.53 15.47 -3.78
C GLN A 281 20.52 14.93 -4.81
N LEU A 282 20.48 13.64 -5.12
CA LEU A 282 21.35 13.03 -6.14
C LEU A 282 21.10 13.64 -7.53
N ILE A 283 19.84 13.90 -7.88
CA ILE A 283 19.48 14.55 -9.14
C ILE A 283 20.02 15.98 -9.20
N VAL A 284 19.84 16.76 -8.14
CA VAL A 284 20.38 18.13 -8.03
C VAL A 284 21.89 18.12 -8.17
N GLN A 285 22.59 17.23 -7.46
CA GLN A 285 24.05 17.11 -7.51
C GLN A 285 24.57 16.71 -8.89
N ALA A 286 23.82 15.89 -9.65
CA ALA A 286 24.20 15.51 -11.00
C ALA A 286 24.00 16.64 -12.02
N VAL A 287 22.91 17.41 -11.91
CA VAL A 287 22.48 18.35 -12.95
C VAL A 287 22.94 19.79 -12.69
N VAL A 288 22.71 20.30 -11.48
CA VAL A 288 22.84 21.73 -11.18
C VAL A 288 24.28 22.24 -11.29
N PRO A 289 25.33 21.54 -10.81
CA PRO A 289 26.71 22.00 -10.97
C PRO A 289 27.14 22.15 -12.42
N VAL A 290 26.74 21.20 -13.29
CA VAL A 290 27.08 21.23 -14.72
C VAL A 290 26.35 22.39 -15.41
N TYR A 291 25.06 22.56 -15.14
CA TYR A 291 24.28 23.68 -15.68
C TYR A 291 24.84 25.04 -15.22
N ARG A 292 25.12 25.19 -13.92
CA ARG A 292 25.71 26.40 -13.32
C ARG A 292 27.03 26.75 -13.99
N SER A 293 27.95 25.79 -14.10
CA SER A 293 29.23 26.00 -14.74
C SER A 293 29.08 26.39 -16.22
N TYR A 294 28.15 25.76 -16.95
CA TYR A 294 27.90 26.07 -18.34
C TYR A 294 27.36 27.49 -18.52
N MET A 295 26.38 27.90 -17.71
CA MET A 295 25.79 29.23 -17.75
C MET A 295 26.79 30.33 -17.34
N GLN A 296 27.67 30.08 -16.36
CA GLN A 296 28.71 31.04 -15.99
C GLN A 296 29.71 31.30 -17.12
N ASN A 297 30.07 30.27 -17.88
CA ASN A 297 31.07 30.39 -18.94
C ASN A 297 30.49 30.89 -20.27
N TYR A 298 29.24 30.52 -20.58
CA TYR A 298 28.65 30.73 -21.92
C TYR A 298 27.33 31.52 -21.91
N GLY A 299 26.69 31.72 -20.75
CA GLY A 299 25.45 32.48 -20.60
C GLY A 299 25.49 33.90 -21.18
N PRO A 300 26.57 34.68 -20.96
CA PRO A 300 26.68 36.03 -21.53
C PRO A 300 26.59 36.09 -23.07
N LEU A 301 26.87 34.99 -23.77
CA LEU A 301 26.78 34.91 -25.24
C LEU A 301 25.33 34.82 -25.75
N VAL A 302 24.38 34.43 -24.89
CA VAL A 302 22.98 34.19 -25.26
C VAL A 302 21.99 35.12 -24.55
N GLU A 303 22.40 35.79 -23.48
CA GLU A 303 21.56 36.69 -22.68
C GLU A 303 21.35 38.08 -23.32
N GLN A 304 22.20 38.48 -24.27
CA GLN A 304 22.19 39.81 -24.90
C GLN A 304 21.12 40.01 -25.99
N GLU A 305 20.31 39.00 -26.31
CA GLU A 305 19.30 39.06 -27.38
C GLU A 305 17.86 39.07 -26.85
N ALA A 306 16.95 39.67 -27.64
CA ALA A 306 15.50 39.66 -27.40
C ALA A 306 14.88 38.24 -27.34
N SER A 307 15.62 37.19 -27.71
CA SER A 307 15.21 35.78 -27.67
C SER A 307 15.86 34.97 -26.53
N SER A 308 16.49 35.63 -25.55
CA SER A 308 17.23 35.01 -24.44
C SER A 308 16.40 34.00 -23.65
N THR A 309 15.10 34.23 -23.49
CA THR A 309 14.14 33.37 -22.76
C THR A 309 14.02 31.96 -23.33
N LYS A 310 14.38 31.75 -24.61
CA LYS A 310 14.37 30.44 -25.27
C LYS A 310 15.57 29.57 -24.90
N TYR A 311 16.70 30.20 -24.56
CA TYR A 311 17.99 29.52 -24.34
C TYR A 311 18.38 29.54 -22.86
N ALA A 312 18.32 30.71 -22.22
CA ALA A 312 18.44 30.90 -20.78
C ALA A 312 17.07 30.78 -20.10
N LYS A 313 16.39 29.64 -20.31
CA LYS A 313 15.01 29.42 -19.84
C LYS A 313 14.90 29.32 -18.32
N TYR A 314 15.95 28.80 -17.67
CA TYR A 314 15.97 28.51 -16.24
C TYR A 314 17.09 29.26 -15.54
N THR A 315 16.81 29.89 -14.40
CA THR A 315 17.88 30.29 -13.49
C THR A 315 18.40 29.05 -12.77
N VAL A 316 19.66 29.09 -12.31
CA VAL A 316 20.26 28.00 -11.52
C VAL A 316 19.41 27.69 -10.28
N GLN A 317 18.95 28.74 -9.59
CA GLN A 317 18.07 28.63 -8.42
C GLN A 317 16.74 27.97 -8.78
N LYS A 318 16.11 28.40 -9.89
CA LYS A 318 14.84 27.84 -10.30
C LYS A 318 14.93 26.36 -10.68
N LEU A 319 16.01 25.99 -11.37
CA LEU A 319 16.28 24.60 -11.75
C LEU A 319 16.45 23.72 -10.51
N GLU A 320 17.22 24.19 -9.52
CA GLU A 320 17.42 23.52 -8.24
C GLU A 320 16.09 23.35 -7.48
N GLU A 321 15.31 24.42 -7.34
CA GLU A 321 13.98 24.38 -6.71
C GLU A 321 13.04 23.35 -7.38
N MET A 322 13.00 23.33 -8.71
CA MET A 322 12.15 22.41 -9.46
C MET A 322 12.53 20.95 -9.17
N LEU A 323 13.83 20.63 -9.23
CA LEU A 323 14.35 19.29 -8.96
C LEU A 323 14.14 18.88 -7.50
N SER A 324 14.35 19.80 -6.54
CA SER A 324 14.11 19.55 -5.11
C SER A 324 12.62 19.41 -4.73
N CYS A 325 11.71 19.80 -5.61
CA CYS A 325 10.27 19.66 -5.41
C CYS A 325 9.66 18.42 -6.08
N LEU A 326 10.45 17.62 -6.81
CA LEU A 326 9.97 16.41 -7.47
C LEU A 326 9.43 15.37 -6.48
N TYR A 327 8.53 14.54 -7.01
CA TYR A 327 7.97 13.33 -6.37
C TYR A 327 7.17 13.55 -5.07
N ARG A 328 6.86 14.80 -4.72
CA ARG A 328 6.07 15.10 -3.54
C ARG A 328 4.63 14.58 -3.72
N PRO A 329 4.04 13.94 -2.69
CA PRO A 329 2.63 13.63 -2.72
C PRO A 329 1.83 14.92 -2.94
N LYS A 330 0.90 14.92 -3.90
CA LYS A 330 -0.03 16.03 -4.05
C LYS A 330 -0.92 16.08 -2.80
N PRO A 331 -1.15 17.26 -2.18
CA PRO A 331 -2.08 17.35 -1.07
C PRO A 331 -3.44 16.84 -1.55
N VAL A 332 -3.91 15.76 -0.93
CA VAL A 332 -5.26 15.26 -1.15
C VAL A 332 -6.18 16.38 -0.70
N ARG A 333 -6.82 17.10 -1.63
CA ARG A 333 -8.01 17.87 -1.30
C ARG A 333 -9.00 16.82 -0.79
N HIS A 334 -9.22 16.80 0.52
CA HIS A 334 -10.27 16.00 1.13
C HIS A 334 -11.61 16.51 0.60
N ALA A 335 -12.00 16.05 -0.59
CA ALA A 335 -13.40 15.93 -0.91
C ALA A 335 -13.95 14.92 0.11
N SER A 336 -14.83 15.41 0.99
CA SER A 336 -15.55 14.65 1.98
C SER A 336 -16.08 13.35 1.38
N LEU A 337 -15.39 12.24 1.66
CA LEU A 337 -15.81 10.90 1.30
C LEU A 337 -16.97 10.51 2.23
N ARG A 338 -18.19 10.92 1.88
CA ARG A 338 -19.37 10.10 2.19
C ARG A 338 -19.15 8.75 1.52
N GLY A 339 -19.33 7.69 2.30
CA GLY A 339 -18.91 6.33 1.98
C GLY A 339 -19.24 5.90 0.57
N ARG A 340 -18.20 5.64 -0.23
CA ARG A 340 -18.32 4.85 -1.45
C ARG A 340 -18.35 3.38 -1.01
N GLN A 341 -19.56 2.89 -0.78
CA GLN A 341 -19.84 1.46 -0.64
C GLN A 341 -19.20 0.73 -1.82
N PHE A 342 -18.45 -0.34 -1.53
CA PHE A 342 -18.12 -1.37 -2.50
C PHE A 342 -19.42 -2.06 -2.93
N SER A 343 -20.12 -1.52 -3.93
CA SER A 343 -21.25 -2.17 -4.59
C SER A 343 -20.78 -2.82 -5.89
N GLY A 344 -20.24 -4.03 -5.80
CA GLY A 344 -20.18 -4.93 -6.95
C GLY A 344 -21.56 -5.60 -7.09
N LYS A 345 -22.39 -5.07 -8.00
CA LYS A 345 -23.65 -5.71 -8.40
C LYS A 345 -23.32 -6.97 -9.20
N TYR A 346 -23.56 -8.15 -8.63
CA TYR A 346 -23.79 -9.36 -9.42
C TYR A 346 -25.28 -9.44 -9.70
N GLY A 347 -25.64 -9.32 -10.98
CA GLY A 347 -26.99 -9.56 -11.46
C GLY A 347 -27.31 -11.04 -11.31
N ASN A 348 -28.46 -11.34 -10.73
CA ASN A 348 -29.10 -12.63 -10.90
C ASN A 348 -30.50 -12.35 -11.47
N GLY A 349 -30.68 -12.76 -12.72
CA GLY A 349 -31.98 -12.75 -13.36
C GLY A 349 -32.84 -13.86 -12.79
N MET A 350 -34.07 -13.51 -12.43
CA MET A 350 -35.20 -14.44 -12.40
C MET A 350 -36.45 -13.64 -12.82
N PRO A 351 -37.29 -14.17 -13.73
CA PRO A 351 -38.44 -13.45 -14.23
C PRO A 351 -39.63 -13.62 -13.29
N ASP A 352 -40.20 -12.50 -12.81
CA ASP A 352 -41.44 -12.52 -12.06
C ASP A 352 -42.64 -12.69 -13.01
N LEU A 353 -43.27 -13.85 -12.91
CA LEU A 353 -44.53 -14.18 -13.54
C LEU A 353 -45.69 -13.79 -12.60
N ARG A 354 -46.47 -12.79 -13.01
CA ARG A 354 -47.93 -12.59 -12.77
C ARG A 354 -48.50 -12.81 -11.35
N ARG A 355 -49.14 -11.77 -10.80
CA ARG A 355 -50.62 -11.65 -10.83
C ARG A 355 -51.14 -10.34 -10.22
N THR A 356 -52.14 -9.83 -10.93
CA THR A 356 -53.14 -8.81 -10.63
C THR A 356 -53.88 -9.00 -9.31
N ALA A 357 -54.20 -7.90 -8.63
CA ALA A 357 -55.54 -7.62 -8.10
C ALA A 357 -55.73 -6.11 -7.87
N SER A 358 -56.67 -5.50 -8.61
CA SER A 358 -57.33 -4.25 -8.26
C SER A 358 -58.15 -4.41 -6.99
N ALA A 359 -58.33 -3.33 -6.22
CA ALA A 359 -59.62 -2.64 -6.01
C ALA A 359 -59.73 -1.96 -4.62
N VAL A 360 -60.03 -0.64 -4.65
CA VAL A 360 -61.09 0.05 -3.86
C VAL A 360 -60.81 0.18 -2.35
N VAL A 361 -60.78 1.36 -1.69
CA VAL A 361 -61.33 2.72 -1.87
C VAL A 361 -60.23 3.75 -1.65
#